data_AF-A0A1A8Z837-F1
#
_entry.id   AF-A0A1A8Z837-F1
#
_cell.length_a   1.000
_cell.length_b   1.000
_cell.length_c   1.000
_cell.angle_alpha   90.00
_cell.angle_beta   90.00
_cell.angle_gamma   90.00
#
_symmetry.space_group_name_H-M   'P 1'
#
loop_
_entity.id
_entity.type
_entity.pdbx_description
1 polymer ?
#
loop_
_entity_poly.entity_id
_entity_poly.type
_entity_poly.pdbx_seq_one_letter_code
_entity_poly.pdbx_strand_id
1 'polypeptide(L)'
;MNPHLRRSALVASAVTAALVAGGTTVQAAGDGYDHTATATVFAPNPVQQLGDESLTDNKDTDYPALAGAYRSVLLTNLDGSGTLTGKYVVVKSSTGNAAVSVNGAYPGWHRDADQFEQVMGYHWVNTAQAYLQSLGFGSTLRPVNQRQIELRIDQYGGDNSFFRDDKANITLGKGGVDDAEDAEVIVHEYGHSVQDGQVAGFGTTPESGAIGEAFGDYLAVSVTGWATGVPTKTPEACVADWDSVSYTRTAPHCLRRLDGTKVYPADVVGEVHADGEIWSRALWDIRASLGDRKATTLIVDAQFDFAKDTTFRAAALATVAAAQRLYGTQAAAATRAAFAARGIL
;
A
#
# COMPACT_ATOMS: atom_id res chain seq x y z
N MET A 1 -85.08 33.01 -6.98
CA MET A 1 -85.10 34.42 -7.40
C MET A 1 -83.86 34.66 -8.26
N ASN A 2 -84.02 34.85 -9.57
CA ASN A 2 -82.97 35.38 -10.45
C ASN A 2 -83.00 36.91 -10.32
N PRO A 3 -81.89 37.67 -10.43
CA PRO A 3 -81.32 37.93 -11.76
C PRO A 3 -79.80 38.23 -11.88
N HIS A 4 -79.31 38.03 -13.11
CA HIS A 4 -78.37 38.84 -13.92
C HIS A 4 -77.13 39.52 -13.29
N LEU A 5 -75.97 39.34 -13.94
CA LEU A 5 -75.25 40.46 -14.58
C LEU A 5 -74.23 39.97 -15.63
N ARG A 6 -74.17 40.74 -16.72
CA ARG A 6 -73.40 40.56 -17.94
C ARG A 6 -72.08 41.36 -17.88
N ARG A 7 -71.09 40.83 -18.60
CA ARG A 7 -70.13 41.53 -19.50
C ARG A 7 -68.90 42.27 -18.91
N SER A 8 -67.75 41.85 -19.47
CA SER A 8 -66.70 42.67 -20.13
C SER A 8 -65.30 42.63 -19.51
N ALA A 9 -64.44 41.90 -20.22
CA ALA A 9 -63.07 42.22 -20.66
C ALA A 9 -62.17 43.09 -19.78
N LEU A 10 -61.05 42.51 -19.38
CA LEU A 10 -59.78 43.22 -19.22
C LEU A 10 -58.67 42.40 -19.90
N VAL A 11 -58.04 43.07 -20.85
CA VAL A 11 -56.86 42.68 -21.60
C VAL A 11 -55.68 42.62 -20.62
N ALA A 12 -54.94 41.51 -20.60
CA ALA A 12 -53.62 41.45 -19.98
C ALA A 12 -52.65 40.82 -21.00
N SER A 13 -51.73 41.66 -21.46
CA SER A 13 -50.72 41.43 -22.48
C SER A 13 -49.81 40.25 -22.14
N ALA A 14 -49.60 39.36 -23.11
CA ALA A 14 -48.56 38.36 -23.05
C ALA A 14 -47.17 39.04 -23.15
N VAL A 15 -46.39 38.95 -22.08
CA VAL A 15 -44.95 39.22 -22.11
C VAL A 15 -44.25 37.87 -22.07
N THR A 16 -43.78 37.41 -23.23
CA THR A 16 -42.90 36.26 -23.35
C THR A 16 -41.50 36.70 -22.89
N ALA A 17 -41.18 36.48 -21.61
CA ALA A 17 -39.81 36.60 -21.12
C ALA A 17 -39.02 35.37 -21.57
N ALA A 18 -38.16 35.53 -22.59
CA ALA A 18 -37.14 34.55 -22.92
C ALA A 18 -36.09 34.55 -21.80
N LEU A 19 -36.21 33.63 -20.85
CA LEU A 19 -35.15 33.30 -19.90
C LEU A 19 -34.08 32.51 -20.66
N VAL A 20 -33.07 33.21 -21.15
CA VAL A 20 -31.81 32.58 -21.54
C VAL A 20 -31.15 32.09 -20.26
N ALA A 21 -31.29 30.80 -19.97
CA ALA A 21 -30.53 30.14 -18.93
C ALA A 21 -29.05 30.13 -19.35
N GLY A 22 -28.32 31.17 -18.98
CA GLY A 22 -26.87 31.18 -19.00
C GLY A 22 -26.34 30.21 -17.93
N GLY A 23 -26.42 28.92 -18.22
CA GLY A 23 -25.74 27.91 -17.42
C GLY A 23 -24.25 28.01 -17.71
N THR A 24 -23.50 28.67 -16.83
CA THR A 24 -22.05 28.45 -16.76
C THR A 24 -21.87 27.02 -16.26
N THR A 25 -21.58 26.09 -17.18
CA THR A 25 -21.00 24.81 -16.80
C THR A 25 -19.67 25.12 -16.13
N VAL A 26 -19.64 25.07 -14.80
CA VAL A 26 -18.37 25.01 -14.06
C VAL A 26 -17.76 23.67 -14.45
N GLN A 27 -16.89 23.70 -15.45
CA GLN A 27 -16.05 22.58 -15.79
C GLN A 27 -15.16 22.38 -14.55
N ALA A 28 -15.30 21.23 -13.88
CA ALA A 28 -14.41 20.90 -12.78
C ALA A 28 -12.98 21.10 -13.27
N ALA A 29 -12.15 21.82 -12.50
CA ALA A 29 -10.73 21.89 -12.79
C ALA A 29 -10.22 20.46 -12.96
N GLY A 30 -9.46 20.19 -14.02
CA GLY A 30 -8.87 18.87 -14.24
C GLY A 30 -8.11 18.41 -13.00
N ASP A 31 -8.10 17.10 -12.72
CA ASP A 31 -7.23 16.56 -11.69
C ASP A 31 -5.79 16.90 -12.09
N GLY A 32 -5.09 17.70 -11.28
CA GLY A 32 -3.73 18.14 -11.58
C GLY A 32 -2.70 17.01 -11.58
N TYR A 33 -3.15 15.76 -11.39
CA TYR A 33 -2.36 14.54 -11.35
C TYR A 33 -2.80 13.52 -12.42
N ASP A 34 -3.27 13.96 -13.59
CA ASP A 34 -3.77 13.08 -14.66
C ASP A 34 -2.67 12.61 -15.64
N HIS A 35 -1.41 12.96 -15.38
CA HIS A 35 -0.30 12.59 -16.24
C HIS A 35 0.21 11.17 -15.98
N THR A 36 0.76 10.59 -17.04
CA THR A 36 1.42 9.28 -17.01
C THR A 36 2.75 9.34 -17.74
N ALA A 37 3.69 8.47 -17.36
CA ALA A 37 5.00 8.36 -18.00
C ALA A 37 5.49 6.91 -17.92
N THR A 38 6.23 6.45 -18.93
CA THR A 38 6.85 5.12 -18.87
C THR A 38 8.09 5.13 -17.98
N ALA A 39 8.37 4.03 -17.31
CA ALA A 39 9.57 3.84 -16.50
C ALA A 39 9.95 2.35 -16.41
N THR A 40 11.10 2.05 -15.79
CA THR A 40 11.60 0.68 -15.59
C THR A 40 11.64 0.37 -14.08
N VAL A 41 11.14 -0.81 -13.70
CA VAL A 41 11.03 -1.28 -12.30
C VAL A 41 11.32 -2.78 -12.19
N PHE A 42 11.59 -3.26 -10.98
CA PHE A 42 11.33 -4.65 -10.58
C PHE A 42 9.88 -4.84 -10.12
N ALA A 43 9.37 -6.07 -10.22
CA ALA A 43 7.97 -6.40 -9.92
C ALA A 43 7.70 -7.86 -9.46
N PRO A 44 7.69 -8.16 -8.14
CA PRO A 44 8.06 -7.24 -7.07
C PRO A 44 9.57 -7.03 -6.97
N ASN A 45 10.34 -8.09 -7.12
CA ASN A 45 11.80 -8.09 -7.00
C ASN A 45 12.40 -9.17 -7.93
N PRO A 46 13.72 -9.14 -8.21
CA PRO A 46 14.33 -10.06 -9.16
C PRO A 46 14.33 -11.52 -8.68
N VAL A 47 14.50 -11.78 -7.38
CA VAL A 47 14.51 -13.14 -6.81
C VAL A 47 13.18 -13.84 -7.09
N GLN A 48 12.06 -13.22 -6.73
CA GLN A 48 10.72 -13.79 -6.91
C GLN A 48 10.35 -13.94 -8.40
N GLN A 49 10.74 -12.99 -9.24
CA GLN A 49 10.44 -13.01 -10.68
C GLN A 49 11.24 -14.08 -11.45
N LEU A 50 12.53 -14.20 -11.13
CA LEU A 50 13.43 -15.10 -11.82
C LEU A 50 13.35 -16.50 -11.23
N GLY A 51 13.01 -16.61 -9.94
CA GLY A 51 13.07 -17.86 -9.17
C GLY A 51 14.52 -18.23 -8.87
N ASP A 52 15.37 -17.23 -8.67
CA ASP A 52 16.82 -17.39 -8.53
C ASP A 52 17.28 -16.84 -7.19
N GLU A 53 17.45 -17.75 -6.23
CA GLU A 53 17.97 -17.48 -4.89
C GLU A 53 19.50 -17.31 -4.87
N SER A 54 20.18 -17.45 -6.02
CA SER A 54 21.64 -17.26 -6.12
C SER A 54 22.06 -15.84 -6.49
N LEU A 55 21.09 -14.96 -6.74
CA LEU A 55 21.33 -13.55 -7.00
C LEU A 55 22.00 -12.89 -5.78
N THR A 56 22.84 -11.90 -6.05
CA THR A 56 23.56 -11.16 -5.01
C THR A 56 23.52 -9.68 -5.30
N ASP A 57 23.62 -8.87 -4.25
CA ASP A 57 23.71 -7.41 -4.37
C ASP A 57 24.89 -6.96 -5.26
N ASN A 58 26.04 -7.61 -5.21
CA ASN A 58 27.20 -7.19 -6.02
C ASN A 58 27.55 -5.68 -5.90
N LYS A 59 27.28 -5.06 -4.74
CA LYS A 59 27.53 -3.63 -4.45
C LYS A 59 26.88 -2.73 -5.48
N ASP A 60 25.56 -2.88 -5.65
CA ASP A 60 24.75 -2.06 -6.55
C ASP A 60 25.12 -2.15 -8.06
N THR A 61 26.08 -3.01 -8.42
CA THR A 61 26.45 -3.20 -9.82
C THR A 61 25.39 -4.05 -10.52
N ASP A 62 24.81 -3.55 -11.62
CA ASP A 62 23.92 -4.34 -12.49
C ASP A 62 24.69 -5.48 -13.21
N TYR A 63 24.01 -6.59 -13.50
CA TYR A 63 24.60 -7.76 -14.16
C TYR A 63 23.59 -8.60 -14.95
N PRO A 64 24.04 -9.39 -15.96
CA PRO A 64 23.14 -10.02 -16.92
C PRO A 64 22.05 -10.95 -16.36
N ALA A 65 22.25 -11.53 -15.17
CA ALA A 65 21.22 -12.40 -14.57
C ALA A 65 19.96 -11.60 -14.18
N LEU A 66 20.08 -10.30 -13.89
CA LEU A 66 18.96 -9.42 -13.55
C LEU A 66 18.17 -8.93 -14.78
N ALA A 67 18.71 -9.10 -15.99
CA ALA A 67 18.08 -8.56 -17.21
C ALA A 67 16.63 -9.04 -17.41
N GLY A 68 16.32 -10.28 -16.99
CA GLY A 68 14.98 -10.85 -17.06
C GLY A 68 14.00 -10.31 -16.01
N ALA A 69 14.46 -9.52 -15.04
CA ALA A 69 13.66 -8.98 -13.93
C ALA A 69 13.10 -7.57 -14.20
N TYR A 70 13.76 -6.78 -15.06
CA TYR A 70 13.30 -5.44 -15.39
C TYR A 70 11.99 -5.46 -16.16
N ARG A 71 11.06 -4.58 -15.77
CA ARG A 71 9.74 -4.42 -16.39
C ARG A 71 9.51 -2.96 -16.75
N SER A 72 9.02 -2.74 -17.97
CA SER A 72 8.48 -1.43 -18.34
C SER A 72 7.07 -1.28 -17.78
N VAL A 73 6.83 -0.19 -17.05
CA VAL A 73 5.53 0.14 -16.45
C VAL A 73 5.09 1.54 -16.86
N LEU A 74 3.80 1.81 -16.70
CA LEU A 74 3.24 3.15 -16.80
C LEU A 74 3.05 3.71 -15.40
N LEU A 75 3.83 4.74 -15.04
CA LEU A 75 3.59 5.52 -13.85
C LEU A 75 2.33 6.35 -14.02
N THR A 76 1.51 6.42 -12.98
CA THR A 76 0.24 7.16 -12.94
C THR A 76 0.24 8.18 -11.81
N ASN A 77 -0.77 9.06 -11.80
CA ASN A 77 -0.95 10.08 -10.76
C ASN A 77 0.13 11.17 -10.75
N LEU A 78 0.83 11.40 -11.87
CA LEU A 78 1.89 12.42 -11.99
C LEU A 78 1.30 13.81 -12.24
N ASP A 79 1.99 14.84 -11.77
CA ASP A 79 1.57 16.25 -11.92
C ASP A 79 1.95 16.90 -13.27
N GLY A 80 2.62 16.16 -14.15
CA GLY A 80 3.08 16.66 -15.45
C GLY A 80 4.32 17.55 -15.40
N SER A 81 4.93 17.78 -14.23
CA SER A 81 6.17 18.58 -14.08
C SER A 81 7.41 17.92 -14.68
N GLY A 82 7.35 16.60 -14.92
CA GLY A 82 8.47 15.77 -15.31
C GLY A 82 9.30 15.24 -14.13
N THR A 83 9.00 15.66 -12.90
CA THR A 83 9.54 15.08 -11.67
C THR A 83 8.63 13.97 -11.12
N LEU A 84 9.12 13.14 -10.19
CA LEU A 84 8.31 12.16 -9.48
C LEU A 84 7.47 12.82 -8.37
N THR A 85 6.61 13.75 -8.78
CA THR A 85 5.60 14.40 -7.95
C THR A 85 4.22 13.92 -8.38
N GLY A 86 3.44 13.37 -7.45
CA GLY A 86 2.13 12.83 -7.75
C GLY A 86 1.13 12.92 -6.62
N LYS A 87 -0.10 12.49 -6.90
CA LYS A 87 -1.24 12.62 -5.98
C LYS A 87 -1.01 11.95 -4.63
N TYR A 88 -0.41 10.76 -4.64
CA TYR A 88 -0.23 9.92 -3.46
C TYR A 88 1.21 9.83 -2.98
N VAL A 89 2.18 10.29 -3.78
CA VAL A 89 3.58 10.23 -3.43
C VAL A 89 4.34 11.37 -4.10
N VAL A 90 5.27 11.95 -3.35
CA VAL A 90 6.30 12.85 -3.85
C VAL A 90 7.65 12.30 -3.44
N VAL A 91 8.54 12.10 -4.40
CA VAL A 91 9.91 11.69 -4.13
C VAL A 91 10.74 12.91 -3.74
N LYS A 92 11.33 12.85 -2.56
CA LYS A 92 12.26 13.85 -2.00
C LYS A 92 13.66 13.25 -1.96
N SER A 93 14.27 13.10 -3.13
CA SER A 93 15.69 12.73 -3.22
C SER A 93 16.57 13.90 -2.74
N SER A 94 17.63 13.55 -2.02
CA SER A 94 18.53 14.43 -1.28
C SER A 94 20.00 14.01 -1.43
N THR A 95 20.18 12.84 -2.04
CA THR A 95 21.41 12.10 -2.28
C THR A 95 21.21 11.51 -3.69
N GLY A 96 22.20 11.71 -4.56
CA GLY A 96 22.07 11.33 -5.97
C GLY A 96 21.36 12.36 -6.87
N ASN A 97 21.22 12.01 -8.15
CA ASN A 97 20.50 12.81 -9.13
C ASN A 97 19.00 12.56 -9.02
N ALA A 98 18.19 13.62 -9.00
CA ALA A 98 16.74 13.47 -9.03
C ALA A 98 16.27 12.83 -10.35
N ALA A 99 15.29 11.92 -10.27
CA ALA A 99 14.63 11.35 -11.43
C ALA A 99 13.80 12.41 -12.17
N VAL A 100 14.14 12.65 -13.44
CA VAL A 100 13.44 13.57 -14.33
C VAL A 100 13.12 12.88 -15.65
N SER A 101 11.90 13.06 -16.13
CA SER A 101 11.47 12.54 -17.43
C SER A 101 12.15 13.28 -18.58
N VAL A 102 12.48 12.55 -19.66
CA VAL A 102 12.98 13.07 -20.92
C VAL A 102 11.96 12.77 -22.00
N ASN A 103 11.46 13.80 -22.69
CA ASN A 103 10.42 13.67 -23.72
C ASN A 103 9.17 12.88 -23.27
N GLY A 104 8.76 13.04 -22.00
CA GLY A 104 7.56 12.39 -21.44
C GLY A 104 7.76 10.94 -20.97
N ALA A 105 9.00 10.45 -20.89
CA ALA A 105 9.33 9.14 -20.34
C ALA A 105 10.51 9.22 -19.37
N TYR A 106 10.51 8.42 -18.31
CA TYR A 106 11.73 8.24 -17.52
C TYR A 106 12.68 7.32 -18.30
N PRO A 107 13.98 7.66 -18.38
CA PRO A 107 14.99 6.76 -18.92
C PRO A 107 14.89 5.36 -18.30
N GLY A 108 15.26 4.33 -19.08
CA GLY A 108 15.32 2.95 -18.60
C GLY A 108 16.51 2.73 -17.68
N TRP A 109 16.49 3.37 -16.52
CA TRP A 109 17.47 3.16 -15.47
C TRP A 109 17.35 1.73 -14.92
N HIS A 110 18.51 1.16 -14.61
CA HIS A 110 18.64 -0.09 -13.88
C HIS A 110 19.17 0.23 -12.48
N ARG A 111 19.38 -0.80 -11.68
CA ARG A 111 19.73 -0.65 -10.26
C ARG A 111 20.98 0.18 -10.00
N ASP A 112 21.95 0.14 -10.92
CA ASP A 112 23.19 0.92 -10.90
C ASP A 112 23.02 2.43 -11.08
N ALA A 113 21.81 2.96 -10.92
CA ALA A 113 21.46 4.36 -10.97
C ALA A 113 20.42 4.70 -9.88
N ASP A 114 20.75 5.65 -9.00
CA ASP A 114 19.88 6.14 -7.90
C ASP A 114 18.44 6.51 -8.35
N GLN A 115 18.24 6.85 -9.63
CA GLN A 115 16.91 7.15 -10.16
C GLN A 115 16.01 5.91 -10.30
N PHE A 116 16.57 4.71 -10.40
CA PHE A 116 15.82 3.48 -10.44
C PHE A 116 15.05 3.24 -9.15
N GLU A 117 15.72 3.40 -8.01
CA GLU A 117 15.14 3.34 -6.66
C GLU A 117 14.03 4.39 -6.49
N GLN A 118 14.25 5.59 -7.02
CA GLN A 118 13.23 6.65 -7.05
C GLN A 118 11.97 6.24 -7.81
N VAL A 119 12.14 5.65 -8.99
CA VAL A 119 11.03 5.15 -9.81
C VAL A 119 10.32 3.97 -9.14
N MET A 120 11.08 3.02 -8.57
CA MET A 120 10.56 1.89 -7.79
C MET A 120 9.66 2.36 -6.66
N GLY A 121 10.18 3.26 -5.84
CA GLY A 121 9.47 3.87 -4.73
C GLY A 121 8.17 4.55 -5.14
N TYR A 122 8.21 5.39 -6.17
CA TYR A 122 7.02 6.06 -6.69
C TYR A 122 5.98 5.06 -7.21
N HIS A 123 6.43 4.03 -7.94
CA HIS A 123 5.57 3.01 -8.52
C HIS A 123 4.86 2.17 -7.45
N TRP A 124 5.60 1.64 -6.47
CA TRP A 124 5.05 0.71 -5.49
C TRP A 124 4.18 1.37 -4.42
N VAL A 125 4.45 2.63 -4.05
CA VAL A 125 3.52 3.41 -3.21
C VAL A 125 2.19 3.67 -3.92
N ASN A 126 2.22 4.07 -5.19
CA ASN A 126 1.00 4.23 -5.99
C ASN A 126 0.25 2.90 -6.15
N THR A 127 0.97 1.81 -6.36
CA THR A 127 0.40 0.46 -6.52
C THR A 127 -0.30 0.01 -5.23
N ALA A 128 0.30 0.23 -4.06
CA ALA A 128 -0.31 -0.07 -2.78
C ALA A 128 -1.59 0.76 -2.54
N GLN A 129 -1.55 2.06 -2.87
CA GLN A 129 -2.74 2.91 -2.78
C GLN A 129 -3.85 2.47 -3.74
N ALA A 130 -3.50 2.07 -4.97
CA ALA A 130 -4.44 1.55 -5.96
C ALA A 130 -5.06 0.23 -5.51
N TYR A 131 -4.29 -0.65 -4.87
CA TYR A 131 -4.80 -1.88 -4.26
C TYR A 131 -5.88 -1.57 -3.21
N LEU A 132 -5.60 -0.69 -2.24
CA LEU A 132 -6.59 -0.28 -1.23
C LEU A 132 -7.87 0.30 -1.86
N GLN A 133 -7.73 1.14 -2.88
CA GLN A 133 -8.88 1.70 -3.61
C GLN A 133 -9.65 0.61 -4.35
N SER A 134 -8.94 -0.36 -4.93
CA SER A 134 -9.55 -1.50 -5.61
C SER A 134 -10.44 -2.30 -4.65
N LEU A 135 -10.13 -2.35 -3.35
CA LEU A 135 -10.93 -3.00 -2.31
C LEU A 135 -12.21 -2.21 -1.94
N GLY A 136 -12.30 -0.95 -2.35
CA GLY A 136 -13.44 -0.06 -2.10
C GLY A 136 -13.13 1.09 -1.14
N PHE A 137 -11.93 1.17 -0.54
CA PHE A 137 -11.56 2.26 0.35
C PHE A 137 -11.50 3.59 -0.40
N GLY A 138 -12.32 4.56 0.04
CA GLY A 138 -12.46 5.86 -0.63
C GLY A 138 -13.55 5.92 -1.70
N SER A 139 -14.30 4.84 -1.88
CA SER A 139 -15.52 4.83 -2.69
C SER A 139 -16.68 4.27 -1.87
N THR A 140 -16.80 2.94 -1.76
CA THR A 140 -17.86 2.26 -0.99
C THR A 140 -17.51 2.09 0.49
N LEU A 141 -16.24 2.17 0.84
CA LEU A 141 -15.71 2.12 2.20
C LEU A 141 -15.03 3.44 2.56
N ARG A 142 -14.80 3.67 3.85
CA ARG A 142 -14.09 4.85 4.36
C ARG A 142 -12.75 5.02 3.64
N PRO A 143 -12.30 6.25 3.31
CA PRO A 143 -10.97 6.44 2.72
C PRO A 143 -9.87 5.98 3.68
N VAL A 144 -8.83 5.36 3.13
CA VAL A 144 -7.63 4.91 3.85
C VAL A 144 -6.40 5.43 3.12
N ASN A 145 -5.49 6.03 3.90
CA ASN A 145 -4.20 6.57 3.45
C ASN A 145 -4.25 7.49 2.23
N GLN A 146 -5.38 8.17 1.97
CA GLN A 146 -5.57 9.10 0.85
C GLN A 146 -4.85 10.45 1.06
N ARG A 147 -3.54 10.39 1.32
CA ARG A 147 -2.65 11.54 1.51
C ARG A 147 -1.41 11.37 0.63
N GLN A 148 -0.70 12.47 0.38
CA GLN A 148 0.58 12.43 -0.32
C GLN A 148 1.66 11.99 0.66
N ILE A 149 2.37 10.91 0.34
CA ILE A 149 3.51 10.38 1.10
C ILE A 149 4.79 11.06 0.61
N GLU A 150 5.61 11.54 1.54
CA GLU A 150 6.96 12.01 1.19
C GLU A 150 7.92 10.82 1.23
N LEU A 151 8.37 10.38 0.05
CA LEU A 151 9.31 9.28 -0.05
C LEU A 151 10.74 9.81 -0.09
N ARG A 152 11.53 9.45 0.92
CA ARG A 152 12.95 9.79 1.07
C ARG A 152 13.76 8.54 0.78
N ILE A 153 14.50 8.59 -0.30
CA ILE A 153 15.32 7.48 -0.79
C ILE A 153 16.76 7.88 -0.54
N ASP A 154 17.62 6.91 -0.24
CA ASP A 154 19.08 7.09 -0.11
C ASP A 154 19.54 7.91 1.09
N GLN A 155 18.71 8.00 2.13
CA GLN A 155 18.91 8.93 3.25
C GLN A 155 19.44 8.23 4.51
N TYR A 156 19.48 6.91 4.51
CA TYR A 156 20.03 6.11 5.59
C TYR A 156 21.07 5.14 5.02
N GLY A 157 22.34 5.30 5.41
CA GLY A 157 23.44 4.47 4.91
C GLY A 157 23.54 3.07 5.55
N GLY A 158 22.49 2.62 6.23
CA GLY A 158 22.39 1.28 6.81
C GLY A 158 21.23 0.51 6.20
N ASP A 159 21.19 -0.78 6.53
CA ASP A 159 20.14 -1.74 6.15
C ASP A 159 18.96 -1.55 7.10
N ASN A 160 18.15 -0.52 6.83
CA ASN A 160 16.98 -0.18 7.63
C ASN A 160 16.13 0.88 6.92
N SER A 161 14.84 0.58 6.80
CA SER A 161 13.79 1.52 6.38
C SER A 161 12.89 1.89 7.56
N PHE A 162 12.19 3.02 7.47
CA PHE A 162 11.21 3.40 8.48
C PHE A 162 10.20 4.46 7.98
N PHE A 163 8.98 4.37 8.52
CA PHE A 163 7.99 5.44 8.47
C PHE A 163 8.15 6.42 9.65
N ARG A 164 7.98 7.72 9.39
CA ARG A 164 7.82 8.77 10.43
C ARG A 164 6.48 9.47 10.29
N ASP A 165 5.73 9.47 11.40
CA ASP A 165 4.38 10.01 11.54
C ASP A 165 4.31 11.55 11.42
N ASP A 166 5.35 12.25 11.86
CA ASP A 166 5.38 13.72 11.92
C ASP A 166 5.18 14.43 10.56
N LYS A 167 5.46 13.74 9.45
CA LYS A 167 5.30 14.25 8.08
C LYS A 167 4.81 13.21 7.06
N ALA A 168 4.37 12.03 7.50
CA ALA A 168 4.07 10.90 6.63
C ALA A 168 5.23 10.55 5.68
N ASN A 169 6.42 10.38 6.27
CA ASN A 169 7.64 10.12 5.53
C ASN A 169 7.95 8.64 5.52
N ILE A 170 8.22 8.07 4.35
CA ILE A 170 8.91 6.78 4.25
C ILE A 170 10.38 7.10 3.96
N THR A 171 11.30 6.53 4.74
CA THR A 171 12.74 6.61 4.49
C THR A 171 13.25 5.21 4.16
N LEU A 172 13.91 5.07 3.02
CA LEU A 172 14.49 3.81 2.56
C LEU A 172 16.02 3.81 2.71
N GLY A 173 16.56 2.68 3.18
CA GLY A 173 17.98 2.44 3.41
C GLY A 173 18.77 2.06 2.16
N LYS A 174 20.09 1.89 2.34
CA LYS A 174 21.06 1.44 1.31
C LYS A 174 21.94 0.27 1.78
N GLY A 175 21.44 -0.55 2.68
CA GLY A 175 22.29 -1.51 3.38
C GLY A 175 22.24 -2.89 2.74
N GLY A 176 23.31 -3.28 2.05
CA GLY A 176 23.28 -4.53 1.31
C GLY A 176 22.68 -4.27 -0.05
N VAL A 177 21.53 -4.88 -0.35
CA VAL A 177 20.69 -4.44 -1.47
C VAL A 177 20.04 -3.13 -1.03
N ASP A 178 19.88 -2.16 -1.92
CA ASP A 178 19.18 -0.94 -1.55
C ASP A 178 17.69 -1.26 -1.35
N ASP A 179 17.12 -0.94 -0.18
CA ASP A 179 15.77 -1.32 0.25
C ASP A 179 14.69 -0.91 -0.78
N ALA A 180 14.95 0.16 -1.53
CA ALA A 180 14.11 0.68 -2.60
C ALA A 180 14.11 -0.18 -3.89
N GLU A 181 14.93 -1.22 -3.97
CA GLU A 181 14.91 -2.22 -5.03
C GLU A 181 13.93 -3.38 -4.76
N ASP A 182 13.44 -3.54 -3.52
CA ASP A 182 12.44 -4.55 -3.17
C ASP A 182 11.08 -3.92 -2.91
N ALA A 183 10.11 -4.24 -3.78
CA ALA A 183 8.73 -3.77 -3.65
C ALA A 183 8.11 -4.10 -2.28
N GLU A 184 8.47 -5.23 -1.69
CA GLU A 184 7.86 -5.66 -0.42
C GLU A 184 8.34 -4.80 0.75
N VAL A 185 9.59 -4.32 0.73
CA VAL A 185 10.08 -3.35 1.72
C VAL A 185 9.37 -2.00 1.56
N ILE A 186 9.23 -1.50 0.33
CA ILE A 186 8.50 -0.24 0.06
C ILE A 186 7.06 -0.32 0.55
N VAL A 187 6.37 -1.43 0.30
CA VAL A 187 4.96 -1.59 0.69
C VAL A 187 4.82 -1.86 2.19
N HIS A 188 5.78 -2.54 2.83
CA HIS A 188 5.81 -2.70 4.27
C HIS A 188 5.77 -1.32 4.97
N GLU A 189 6.64 -0.40 4.55
CA GLU A 189 6.68 0.97 5.09
C GLU A 189 5.41 1.77 4.79
N TYR A 190 4.83 1.56 3.61
CA TYR A 190 3.50 2.10 3.28
C TYR A 190 2.42 1.56 4.24
N GLY A 191 2.53 0.32 4.70
CA GLY A 191 1.67 -0.30 5.70
C GLY A 191 1.65 0.47 7.03
N HIS A 192 2.80 0.95 7.52
CA HIS A 192 2.83 1.83 8.69
C HIS A 192 2.09 3.14 8.45
N SER A 193 2.23 3.73 7.26
CA SER A 193 1.48 4.93 6.88
C SER A 193 -0.03 4.69 6.83
N VAL A 194 -0.46 3.52 6.38
CA VAL A 194 -1.88 3.11 6.43
C VAL A 194 -2.38 3.11 7.87
N GLN A 195 -1.65 2.48 8.78
CA GLN A 195 -2.03 2.40 10.20
C GLN A 195 -2.06 3.77 10.87
N ASP A 196 -1.05 4.60 10.65
CA ASP A 196 -1.03 5.97 11.15
C ASP A 196 -2.20 6.80 10.58
N GLY A 197 -2.52 6.62 9.30
CA GLY A 197 -3.67 7.28 8.66
C GLY A 197 -5.03 6.87 9.26
N GLN A 198 -5.12 5.72 9.93
CA GLN A 198 -6.33 5.26 10.62
C GLN A 198 -6.30 5.57 12.11
N VAL A 199 -5.14 5.42 12.75
CA VAL A 199 -4.88 5.61 14.18
C VAL A 199 -3.55 6.36 14.33
N ALA A 200 -3.62 7.69 14.39
CA ALA A 200 -2.42 8.54 14.42
C ALA A 200 -1.45 8.14 15.55
N GLY A 201 -0.19 7.85 15.21
CA GLY A 201 0.83 7.36 16.14
C GLY A 201 0.53 5.98 16.72
N PHE A 202 0.01 5.06 15.91
CA PHE A 202 -0.16 3.64 16.25
C PHE A 202 1.19 3.00 16.65
N GLY A 203 1.15 1.95 17.48
CA GLY A 203 2.35 1.18 17.83
C GLY A 203 3.07 1.62 19.11
N THR A 204 2.36 2.18 20.10
CA THR A 204 2.99 2.70 21.33
C THR A 204 3.36 1.64 22.38
N THR A 205 3.11 0.36 22.14
CA THR A 205 3.46 -0.75 23.04
C THR A 205 4.11 -1.89 22.24
N PRO A 206 4.81 -2.85 22.88
CA PRO A 206 5.36 -4.01 22.16
C PRO A 206 4.31 -4.78 21.35
N GLU A 207 3.10 -5.00 21.88
CA GLU A 207 2.05 -5.70 21.13
C GLU A 207 1.50 -4.85 19.98
N SER A 208 1.25 -3.54 20.17
CA SER A 208 0.75 -2.71 19.07
C SER A 208 1.82 -2.44 18.01
N GLY A 209 3.09 -2.35 18.40
CA GLY A 209 4.22 -2.33 17.47
C GLY A 209 4.32 -3.62 16.67
N ALA A 210 4.20 -4.78 17.31
CA ALA A 210 4.18 -6.07 16.62
C ALA A 210 2.98 -6.25 15.67
N ILE A 211 1.79 -5.72 16.02
CA ILE A 211 0.66 -5.63 15.07
C ILE A 211 1.03 -4.77 13.86
N GLY A 212 1.82 -3.71 14.09
CA GLY A 212 2.30 -2.82 13.05
C GLY A 212 3.21 -3.52 12.04
N GLU A 213 4.30 -4.09 12.53
CA GLU A 213 5.26 -4.86 11.71
C GLU A 213 4.56 -5.97 10.92
N ALA A 214 3.70 -6.71 11.59
CA ALA A 214 2.97 -7.82 11.01
C ALA A 214 1.98 -7.41 9.91
N PHE A 215 1.37 -6.23 10.04
CA PHE A 215 0.49 -5.68 9.00
C PHE A 215 1.29 -5.20 7.80
N GLY A 216 2.45 -4.57 8.02
CA GLY A 216 3.37 -4.18 6.94
C GLY A 216 3.76 -5.38 6.08
N ASP A 217 4.24 -6.46 6.70
CA ASP A 217 4.61 -7.71 6.02
C ASP A 217 3.43 -8.34 5.25
N TYR A 218 2.25 -8.41 5.89
CA TYR A 218 1.05 -8.97 5.25
C TYR A 218 0.61 -8.14 4.04
N LEU A 219 0.60 -6.81 4.18
CA LEU A 219 0.18 -5.90 3.12
C LEU A 219 1.16 -5.96 1.94
N ALA A 220 2.47 -6.05 2.21
CA ALA A 220 3.50 -6.20 1.19
C ALA A 220 3.21 -7.37 0.25
N VAL A 221 3.11 -8.58 0.79
CA VAL A 221 2.83 -9.80 0.00
C VAL A 221 1.45 -9.73 -0.68
N SER A 222 0.45 -9.14 -0.02
CA SER A 222 -0.90 -9.02 -0.61
C SER A 222 -0.90 -8.08 -1.83
N VAL A 223 -0.21 -6.94 -1.74
CA VAL A 223 -0.11 -5.95 -2.82
C VAL A 223 0.73 -6.48 -3.97
N THR A 224 1.89 -7.09 -3.69
CA THR A 224 2.78 -7.62 -4.73
C THR A 224 2.15 -8.79 -5.48
N GLY A 225 1.48 -9.71 -4.76
CA GLY A 225 0.70 -10.79 -5.35
C GLY A 225 -0.47 -10.29 -6.20
N TRP A 226 -1.20 -9.27 -5.74
CA TRP A 226 -2.29 -8.66 -6.51
C TRP A 226 -1.79 -7.96 -7.79
N ALA A 227 -0.72 -7.17 -7.66
CA ALA A 227 -0.21 -6.33 -8.75
C ALA A 227 0.43 -7.18 -9.87
N THR A 228 1.15 -8.24 -9.50
CA THR A 228 1.75 -9.15 -10.49
C THR A 228 0.74 -10.11 -11.09
N GLY A 229 -0.28 -10.51 -10.34
CA GLY A 229 -1.38 -11.37 -10.82
C GLY A 229 -0.95 -12.78 -11.22
N VAL A 230 0.29 -13.17 -10.92
CA VAL A 230 0.85 -14.50 -11.17
C VAL A 230 1.56 -14.99 -9.91
N PRO A 231 1.53 -16.30 -9.62
CA PRO A 231 2.28 -16.84 -8.49
C PRO A 231 3.79 -16.53 -8.61
N THR A 232 4.40 -16.19 -7.50
CA THR A 232 5.86 -16.07 -7.36
C THR A 232 6.54 -17.41 -7.67
N LYS A 233 7.79 -17.37 -8.15
CA LYS A 233 8.58 -18.60 -8.37
C LYS A 233 9.29 -19.08 -7.10
N THR A 234 9.43 -18.21 -6.10
CA THR A 234 9.84 -18.52 -4.74
C THR A 234 8.60 -18.57 -3.83
N PRO A 235 8.70 -19.03 -2.57
CA PRO A 235 7.55 -19.12 -1.68
C PRO A 235 6.91 -17.73 -1.40
N GLU A 236 5.66 -17.50 -1.80
CA GLU A 236 4.93 -16.23 -1.61
C GLU A 236 4.89 -15.72 -0.16
N ALA A 237 4.98 -16.63 0.83
CA ALA A 237 5.00 -16.24 2.24
C ALA A 237 6.34 -15.65 2.71
N CYS A 238 7.38 -15.68 1.87
CA CYS A 238 8.66 -15.04 2.10
C CYS A 238 8.50 -13.53 1.86
N VAL A 239 8.99 -12.73 2.79
CA VAL A 239 8.95 -11.26 2.69
C VAL A 239 10.35 -10.76 2.36
N ALA A 240 10.44 -9.86 1.38
CA ALA A 240 11.64 -9.12 1.00
C ALA A 240 12.81 -10.03 0.57
N ASP A 241 12.53 -11.01 -0.30
CA ASP A 241 13.51 -12.04 -0.69
C ASP A 241 14.77 -11.44 -1.32
N TRP A 242 14.63 -10.37 -2.11
CA TRP A 242 15.76 -9.73 -2.78
C TRP A 242 16.62 -8.97 -1.80
N ASP A 243 16.02 -8.16 -0.95
CA ASP A 243 16.72 -7.46 0.12
C ASP A 243 17.52 -8.44 1.01
N SER A 244 16.89 -9.57 1.31
CA SER A 244 17.41 -10.62 2.18
C SER A 244 18.66 -11.34 1.70
N VAL A 245 19.00 -11.28 0.40
CA VAL A 245 20.20 -11.96 -0.14
C VAL A 245 21.49 -11.45 0.50
N SER A 246 21.48 -10.22 1.01
CA SER A 246 22.66 -9.55 1.57
C SER A 246 23.00 -9.99 3.00
N TYR A 247 22.03 -10.47 3.78
CA TYR A 247 22.20 -10.75 5.20
C TYR A 247 21.75 -12.15 5.65
N THR A 248 21.01 -12.89 4.82
CA THR A 248 20.66 -14.29 5.11
C THR A 248 21.67 -15.26 4.50
N ARG A 249 21.92 -16.39 5.17
CA ARG A 249 22.99 -17.34 4.79
C ARG A 249 22.49 -18.55 3.99
N THR A 250 21.18 -18.79 3.96
CA THR A 250 20.59 -20.01 3.41
C THR A 250 19.30 -19.67 2.71
N ALA A 251 19.11 -20.24 1.51
CA ALA A 251 17.86 -20.17 0.79
C ALA A 251 16.74 -20.97 1.51
N PRO A 252 15.46 -20.53 1.40
CA PRO A 252 15.05 -19.29 0.75
C PRO A 252 15.51 -18.06 1.54
N HIS A 253 15.97 -17.02 0.83
CA HIS A 253 16.33 -15.75 1.43
C HIS A 253 15.04 -15.04 1.83
N CYS A 254 14.74 -14.94 3.12
CA CYS A 254 13.55 -14.29 3.64
C CYS A 254 13.90 -13.42 4.83
N LEU A 255 13.37 -12.19 4.87
CA LEU A 255 13.50 -11.32 6.02
C LEU A 255 12.67 -11.91 7.16
N ARG A 256 11.42 -12.24 6.86
CA ARG A 256 10.46 -12.94 7.71
C ARG A 256 9.55 -13.83 6.86
N ARG A 257 8.77 -14.68 7.52
CA ARG A 257 7.80 -15.55 6.86
C ARG A 257 6.40 -15.39 7.44
N LEU A 258 5.41 -15.21 6.57
CA LEU A 258 3.99 -15.14 6.92
C LEU A 258 3.38 -16.50 7.30
N ASP A 259 4.05 -17.61 6.96
CA ASP A 259 3.57 -18.98 7.21
C ASP A 259 4.31 -19.68 8.36
N GLY A 260 4.93 -18.91 9.27
CA GLY A 260 5.60 -19.41 10.47
C GLY A 260 4.67 -20.14 11.45
N THR A 261 5.25 -20.68 12.52
CA THR A 261 4.54 -21.50 13.52
C THR A 261 4.43 -20.87 14.90
N LYS A 262 4.88 -19.61 15.08
CA LYS A 262 4.90 -18.96 16.39
C LYS A 262 3.49 -18.82 16.97
N VAL A 263 3.36 -18.95 18.28
CA VAL A 263 2.10 -18.87 19.04
C VAL A 263 2.23 -17.98 20.27
N TYR A 264 1.15 -17.27 20.59
CA TYR A 264 1.02 -16.45 21.79
C TYR A 264 0.59 -17.28 23.01
N PRO A 265 1.12 -17.02 24.21
CA PRO A 265 2.26 -16.12 24.50
C PRO A 265 3.62 -16.85 24.47
N ALA A 266 3.66 -18.13 24.09
CA ALA A 266 4.85 -18.98 24.27
C ALA A 266 6.08 -18.51 23.49
N ASP A 267 5.87 -17.91 22.32
CA ASP A 267 6.94 -17.45 21.43
C ASP A 267 7.18 -15.93 21.48
N VAL A 268 6.57 -15.22 22.44
CA VAL A 268 6.78 -13.77 22.63
C VAL A 268 8.16 -13.52 23.24
N VAL A 269 8.95 -12.66 22.60
CA VAL A 269 10.33 -12.32 23.00
C VAL A 269 10.54 -10.84 23.31
N GLY A 270 9.53 -9.99 23.09
CA GLY A 270 9.60 -8.56 23.38
C GLY A 270 10.31 -7.76 22.29
N GLU A 271 10.30 -8.25 21.06
CA GLU A 271 10.85 -7.60 19.88
C GLU A 271 9.76 -7.59 18.79
N VAL A 272 9.42 -6.41 18.28
CA VAL A 272 8.19 -6.18 17.52
C VAL A 272 8.16 -6.96 16.20
N HIS A 273 9.29 -7.12 15.51
CA HIS A 273 9.33 -7.86 14.25
C HIS A 273 9.18 -9.36 14.51
N ALA A 274 9.87 -9.90 15.51
CA ALA A 274 9.80 -11.30 15.92
C ALA A 274 8.43 -11.68 16.48
N ASP A 275 7.84 -10.82 17.32
CA ASP A 275 6.51 -11.02 17.90
C ASP A 275 5.41 -10.83 16.84
N GLY A 276 5.67 -9.97 15.85
CA GLY A 276 4.79 -9.72 14.72
C GLY A 276 4.52 -10.96 13.87
N GLU A 277 5.47 -11.88 13.75
CA GLU A 277 5.27 -13.16 13.04
C GLU A 277 4.11 -14.01 13.61
N ILE A 278 3.72 -13.81 14.88
CA ILE A 278 2.54 -14.46 15.46
C ILE A 278 1.26 -13.88 14.85
N TRP A 279 1.19 -12.55 14.74
CA TRP A 279 0.04 -11.84 14.19
C TRP A 279 -0.06 -12.01 12.67
N SER A 280 1.04 -11.83 11.94
CA SER A 280 1.08 -11.90 10.47
C SER A 280 0.67 -13.29 9.97
N ARG A 281 1.01 -14.34 10.73
CA ARG A 281 0.53 -15.70 10.46
C ARG A 281 -0.98 -15.87 10.60
N ALA A 282 -1.61 -15.23 11.58
CA ALA A 282 -3.07 -15.23 11.67
C ALA A 282 -3.68 -14.51 10.45
N LEU A 283 -3.11 -13.38 10.03
CA LEU A 283 -3.56 -12.67 8.82
C LEU A 283 -3.43 -13.54 7.56
N TRP A 284 -2.33 -14.28 7.44
CA TRP A 284 -2.09 -15.23 6.36
C TRP A 284 -3.14 -16.35 6.31
N ASP A 285 -3.47 -16.94 7.46
CA ASP A 285 -4.50 -17.99 7.56
C ASP A 285 -5.92 -17.43 7.24
N ILE A 286 -6.19 -16.15 7.57
CA ILE A 286 -7.43 -15.45 7.17
C ILE A 286 -7.48 -15.31 5.64
N ARG A 287 -6.39 -14.86 5.00
CA ARG A 287 -6.26 -14.74 3.54
C ARG A 287 -6.47 -16.09 2.85
N ALA A 288 -5.84 -17.15 3.34
CA ALA A 288 -6.03 -18.50 2.82
C ALA A 288 -7.50 -18.97 2.92
N SER A 289 -8.19 -18.62 4.00
CA SER A 289 -9.56 -19.06 4.26
C SER A 289 -10.63 -18.27 3.49
N LEU A 290 -10.44 -16.96 3.31
CA LEU A 290 -11.46 -16.05 2.78
C LEU A 290 -11.15 -15.52 1.38
N GLY A 291 -9.92 -15.72 0.90
CA GLY A 291 -9.37 -15.08 -0.28
C GLY A 291 -8.90 -13.65 0.00
N ASP A 292 -7.87 -13.23 -0.74
CA ASP A 292 -7.17 -11.95 -0.62
C ASP A 292 -8.11 -10.76 -0.45
N ARG A 293 -9.04 -10.57 -1.40
CA ARG A 293 -9.95 -9.42 -1.40
C ARG A 293 -10.75 -9.30 -0.10
N LYS A 294 -11.39 -10.38 0.37
CA LYS A 294 -12.20 -10.32 1.60
C LYS A 294 -11.33 -10.17 2.85
N ALA A 295 -10.24 -10.93 2.91
CA ALA A 295 -9.32 -10.89 4.05
C ALA A 295 -8.70 -9.50 4.20
N THR A 296 -8.12 -8.93 3.15
CA THR A 296 -7.47 -7.63 3.26
C THR A 296 -8.48 -6.50 3.49
N THR A 297 -9.68 -6.57 2.89
CA THR A 297 -10.74 -5.59 3.20
C THR A 297 -11.12 -5.62 4.68
N LEU A 298 -11.38 -6.79 5.28
CA LEU A 298 -11.77 -6.84 6.70
C LEU A 298 -10.60 -6.51 7.64
N ILE A 299 -9.37 -6.87 7.27
CA ILE A 299 -8.18 -6.57 8.09
C ILE A 299 -7.95 -5.07 8.13
N VAL A 300 -7.98 -4.37 6.98
CA VAL A 300 -7.83 -2.92 6.92
C VAL A 300 -9.01 -2.20 7.59
N ASP A 301 -10.26 -2.67 7.40
CA ASP A 301 -11.44 -2.08 8.04
C ASP A 301 -11.38 -2.19 9.58
N ALA A 302 -10.87 -3.31 10.10
CA ALA A 302 -10.75 -3.54 11.54
C ALA A 302 -9.84 -2.53 12.24
N GLN A 303 -8.80 -2.03 11.56
CA GLN A 303 -7.83 -1.10 12.16
C GLN A 303 -8.46 0.23 12.58
N PHE A 304 -9.61 0.61 11.98
CA PHE A 304 -10.35 1.80 12.42
C PHE A 304 -10.92 1.68 13.84
N ASP A 305 -11.05 0.46 14.36
CA ASP A 305 -11.54 0.16 15.70
C ASP A 305 -10.38 -0.08 16.70
N PHE A 306 -9.12 0.18 16.29
CA PHE A 306 -7.93 0.06 17.15
C PHE A 306 -7.64 1.38 17.91
N ALA A 307 -6.94 1.24 19.04
CA ALA A 307 -6.23 2.31 19.75
C ALA A 307 -4.70 2.20 19.54
N LYS A 308 -3.95 3.24 19.89
CA LYS A 308 -2.48 3.30 19.71
C LYS A 308 -1.73 2.17 20.42
N ASP A 309 -2.28 1.71 21.54
CA ASP A 309 -1.75 0.70 22.46
C ASP A 309 -2.53 -0.63 22.39
N THR A 310 -3.26 -0.88 21.30
CA THR A 310 -4.08 -2.09 21.12
C THR A 310 -3.29 -3.36 21.39
N THR A 311 -3.84 -4.24 22.22
CA THR A 311 -3.30 -5.58 22.49
C THR A 311 -3.66 -6.56 21.38
N PHE A 312 -2.90 -7.65 21.23
CA PHE A 312 -3.19 -8.74 20.28
C PHE A 312 -4.63 -9.25 20.42
N ARG A 313 -5.08 -9.48 21.66
CA ARG A 313 -6.45 -9.94 21.92
C ARG A 313 -7.50 -8.91 21.50
N ALA A 314 -7.28 -7.63 21.77
CA ALA A 314 -8.22 -6.57 21.39
C ALA A 314 -8.29 -6.41 19.86
N ALA A 315 -7.14 -6.39 19.18
CA ALA A 315 -7.07 -6.35 17.72
C ALA A 315 -7.77 -7.56 17.08
N ALA A 316 -7.56 -8.77 17.62
CA ALA A 316 -8.18 -9.99 17.11
C ALA A 316 -9.72 -9.94 17.24
N LEU A 317 -10.23 -9.47 18.38
CA LEU A 317 -11.68 -9.30 18.58
C LEU A 317 -12.27 -8.26 17.62
N ALA A 318 -11.60 -7.13 17.41
CA ALA A 318 -12.02 -6.11 16.44
C ALA A 318 -12.00 -6.66 15.01
N THR A 319 -10.99 -7.45 14.64
CA THR A 319 -10.90 -8.09 13.32
C THR A 319 -12.00 -9.12 13.08
N VAL A 320 -12.35 -9.93 14.10
CA VAL A 320 -13.51 -10.84 14.06
C VAL A 320 -14.83 -10.05 13.93
N ALA A 321 -14.95 -8.92 14.62
CA ALA A 321 -16.13 -8.05 14.52
C ALA A 321 -16.27 -7.41 13.13
N ALA A 322 -15.17 -6.97 12.52
CA ALA A 322 -15.15 -6.48 11.14
C ALA A 322 -15.56 -7.57 10.14
N ALA A 323 -15.02 -8.80 10.30
CA ALA A 323 -15.42 -9.95 9.48
C ALA A 323 -16.93 -10.24 9.59
N GLN A 324 -17.49 -10.20 10.81
CA GLN A 324 -18.92 -10.36 11.04
C GLN A 324 -19.75 -9.25 10.38
N ARG A 325 -19.31 -7.99 10.50
CA ARG A 325 -19.98 -6.80 9.95
C ARG A 325 -20.01 -6.83 8.43
N LEU A 326 -18.90 -7.19 7.79
CA LEU A 326 -18.74 -7.12 6.34
C LEU A 326 -19.24 -8.37 5.61
N TYR A 327 -19.05 -9.56 6.19
CA TYR A 327 -19.22 -10.83 5.48
C TYR A 327 -19.99 -11.90 6.26
N GLY A 328 -20.46 -11.58 7.47
CA GLY A 328 -21.32 -12.46 8.26
C GLY A 328 -20.59 -13.57 9.02
N THR A 329 -21.36 -14.50 9.57
CA THR A 329 -20.91 -15.44 10.61
C THR A 329 -19.86 -16.43 10.15
N GLN A 330 -19.89 -16.87 8.89
CA GLN A 330 -18.88 -17.79 8.39
C GLN A 330 -17.50 -17.14 8.31
N ALA A 331 -17.43 -15.89 7.84
CA ALA A 331 -16.18 -15.14 7.80
C ALA A 331 -15.66 -14.86 9.22
N ALA A 332 -16.53 -14.44 10.13
CA ALA A 332 -16.16 -14.22 11.53
C ALA A 332 -15.61 -15.50 12.20
N ALA A 333 -16.21 -16.66 11.90
CA ALA A 333 -15.73 -17.95 12.40
C ALA A 333 -14.34 -18.31 11.86
N ALA A 334 -14.12 -18.13 10.56
CA ALA A 334 -12.80 -18.36 9.94
C ALA A 334 -11.73 -17.42 10.53
N THR A 335 -12.04 -16.13 10.67
CA THR A 335 -11.16 -15.15 11.30
C THR A 335 -10.85 -15.48 12.75
N ARG A 336 -11.85 -15.89 13.53
CA ARG A 336 -11.65 -16.32 14.92
C ARG A 336 -10.76 -17.57 15.00
N ALA A 337 -10.97 -18.53 14.09
CA ALA A 337 -10.18 -19.76 14.05
C ALA A 337 -8.70 -19.48 13.78
N ALA A 338 -8.38 -18.54 12.87
CA ALA A 338 -7.00 -18.15 12.59
C ALA A 338 -6.30 -17.57 13.83
N PHE A 339 -6.94 -16.66 14.57
CA PHE A 339 -6.37 -16.11 15.81
C PHE A 339 -6.28 -17.15 16.94
N ALA A 340 -7.29 -18.02 17.10
CA ALA A 340 -7.26 -19.10 18.08
C ALA A 340 -6.14 -20.12 17.78
N ALA A 341 -5.88 -20.41 16.51
CA ALA A 341 -4.78 -21.27 16.08
C ALA A 341 -3.39 -20.69 16.42
N ARG A 342 -3.30 -19.38 16.70
CA ARG A 342 -2.10 -18.69 17.19
C ARG A 342 -2.11 -18.41 18.70
N GLY A 343 -3.11 -18.92 19.43
CA GLY A 343 -3.21 -18.71 20.88
C GLY A 343 -3.63 -17.30 21.30
N ILE A 344 -4.11 -16.47 20.38
CA ILE A 344 -4.51 -15.07 20.66
C ILE A 344 -5.94 -14.99 21.23
N LEU A 345 -6.84 -15.90 20.81
CA LEU A 345 -8.26 -15.92 21.21
C LEU A 345 -8.71 -17.20 21.90
#